data_AF-A0A940U0P0-F1
#
_entry.id   AF-A0A940U0P0-F1
#
_cell.length_a   1.000
_cell.length_b   1.000
_cell.length_c   1.000
_cell.angle_alpha   90.00
_cell.angle_beta   90.00
_cell.angle_gamma   90.00
#
_symmetry.space_group_name_H-M   'P 1'
#
loop_
_entity.id
_entity.type
_entity.pdbx_description
1 polymer ?
#
loop_
_entity_poly.entity_id
_entity_poly.type
_entity_poly.pdbx_seq_one_letter_code
_entity_poly.pdbx_strand_id
1 'polypeptide(L)'
;MDKLKVAIIILLVFAVGALSGSLGNRLYCKLRFEGFAKAGRPPLMHILLRKMVQNLDLTEAQKTDIEKIVSQAEQQIVNFRQKYRPEFEKIIDDTVAQIKKNLTDEQKKKLDTLRVELKTRGRMGPRGMHHQAMMGREPDRLFATMKERLNLTKEQGEKIRPIMDATTEKKQIILKKHGEQERENMRILGNDLQALDKDTEKHLGSVLTEEQLKEYQKIYGERCEGMNPEMYHHHAPPEFEPGPPPMP
;
A
#
# COMPACT_ATOMS: atom_id res chain seq x y z
N MET A 1 -12.44 19.45 -58.74
CA MET A 1 -12.45 19.31 -57.27
C MET A 1 -11.18 19.95 -56.73
N ASP A 2 -11.31 20.97 -55.90
CA ASP A 2 -10.17 21.78 -55.46
C ASP A 2 -9.23 20.92 -54.61
N LYS A 3 -7.94 20.89 -54.96
CA LYS A 3 -6.90 20.08 -54.28
C LYS A 3 -6.90 20.30 -52.75
N LEU A 4 -7.32 21.49 -52.32
CA LEU A 4 -7.49 21.89 -50.92
C LEU A 4 -8.61 21.13 -50.20
N LYS A 5 -9.73 20.83 -50.88
CA LYS A 5 -10.83 20.03 -50.30
C LYS A 5 -10.41 18.57 -50.10
N VAL A 6 -9.66 18.02 -51.05
CA VAL A 6 -9.11 16.65 -50.96
C VAL A 6 -8.10 16.55 -49.80
N ALA A 7 -7.22 17.55 -49.65
CA ALA A 7 -6.26 17.60 -48.54
C ALA A 7 -6.96 17.67 -47.17
N ILE A 8 -8.02 18.45 -47.04
CA ILE A 8 -8.81 18.56 -45.80
C ILE A 8 -9.47 17.22 -45.44
N ILE A 9 -10.03 16.51 -46.42
CA ILE A 9 -10.68 15.21 -46.18
C ILE A 9 -9.65 14.17 -45.70
N ILE A 10 -8.46 14.12 -46.32
CA ILE A 10 -7.40 13.19 -45.92
C ILE A 10 -6.92 13.49 -44.49
N LEU A 11 -6.74 14.76 -44.14
CA LEU A 11 -6.30 15.18 -42.81
C LEU A 11 -7.35 14.82 -41.74
N LEU A 12 -8.64 14.97 -42.05
CA LEU A 12 -9.73 14.56 -41.16
C LEU A 12 -9.74 13.05 -40.91
N VAL A 13 -9.58 12.23 -41.95
CA VAL A 13 -9.52 10.76 -41.79
C VAL A 13 -8.34 10.35 -40.92
N PHE A 14 -7.18 11.00 -41.10
CA PHE A 14 -6.00 10.74 -40.29
C PHE A 14 -6.20 11.14 -38.82
N ALA A 15 -6.82 12.29 -38.57
CA ALA A 15 -7.13 12.75 -37.21
C ALA A 15 -8.09 11.79 -36.49
N VAL A 16 -9.13 11.29 -37.19
CA VAL A 16 -10.07 10.31 -36.63
C VAL A 16 -9.39 8.96 -36.38
N GLY A 17 -8.49 8.53 -37.27
CA GLY A 17 -7.68 7.33 -37.07
C GLY A 17 -6.75 7.43 -35.86
N ALA A 18 -6.06 8.57 -35.70
CA ALA A 18 -5.18 8.82 -34.55
C ALA A 18 -5.97 8.90 -33.22
N LEU A 19 -7.13 9.55 -33.22
CA LEU A 19 -8.01 9.61 -32.06
C LEU A 19 -8.54 8.22 -31.69
N SER A 20 -9.06 7.47 -32.67
CA SER A 20 -9.59 6.11 -32.44
C SER A 20 -8.49 5.15 -31.97
N GLY A 21 -7.28 5.24 -32.54
CA GLY A 21 -6.12 4.47 -32.11
C GLY A 21 -5.68 4.80 -30.68
N SER A 22 -5.63 6.08 -30.31
CA SER A 22 -5.23 6.51 -28.97
C SER A 22 -6.25 6.12 -27.88
N LEU A 23 -7.55 6.23 -28.17
CA LEU A 23 -8.64 5.80 -27.29
C LEU A 23 -8.67 4.27 -27.13
N GLY A 24 -8.57 3.54 -28.24
CA GLY A 24 -8.50 2.08 -28.24
C GLY A 24 -7.29 1.55 -27.47
N ASN A 25 -6.11 2.15 -27.69
CA ASN A 25 -4.89 1.77 -26.98
C ASN A 25 -4.98 2.06 -25.47
N ARG A 26 -5.60 3.18 -25.08
CA ARG A 26 -5.79 3.53 -23.66
C ARG A 26 -6.76 2.57 -22.96
N LEU A 27 -7.85 2.18 -23.60
CA LEU A 27 -8.80 1.19 -23.07
C LEU A 27 -8.19 -0.22 -23.03
N TYR A 28 -7.49 -0.63 -24.09
CA TYR A 28 -6.80 -1.92 -24.15
C TYR A 28 -5.71 -2.05 -23.10
N CYS A 29 -4.86 -1.03 -22.95
CA CYS A 29 -3.88 -0.99 -21.88
C CYS A 29 -4.56 -0.97 -20.52
N LYS A 30 -5.63 -0.20 -20.31
CA LYS A 30 -6.33 -0.16 -19.02
C LYS A 30 -6.96 -1.51 -18.67
N LEU A 31 -7.64 -2.18 -19.59
CA LEU A 31 -8.30 -3.47 -19.34
C LEU A 31 -7.29 -4.62 -19.17
N ARG A 32 -6.23 -4.66 -19.98
CA ARG A 32 -5.23 -5.75 -19.92
C ARG A 32 -4.19 -5.56 -18.81
N PHE A 33 -3.79 -4.31 -18.51
CA PHE A 33 -2.90 -4.03 -17.38
C PHE A 33 -3.62 -3.93 -16.05
N GLU A 34 -4.89 -3.54 -15.94
CA GLU A 34 -5.55 -3.55 -14.61
C GLU A 34 -5.68 -4.98 -14.06
N GLY A 35 -5.86 -5.99 -14.90
CA GLY A 35 -5.81 -7.40 -14.47
C GLY A 35 -4.42 -7.86 -14.00
N PHE A 36 -3.35 -7.32 -14.57
CA PHE A 36 -1.95 -7.68 -14.22
C PHE A 36 -1.34 -6.78 -13.12
N ALA A 37 -1.85 -5.56 -12.97
CA ALA A 37 -1.37 -4.55 -12.01
C ALA A 37 -2.18 -4.56 -10.71
N LYS A 38 -3.46 -4.98 -10.73
CA LYS A 38 -4.26 -5.18 -9.50
C LYS A 38 -4.05 -6.55 -8.86
N ALA A 39 -3.70 -7.57 -9.65
CA ALA A 39 -3.28 -8.86 -9.13
C ALA A 39 -1.76 -9.00 -9.29
N GLY A 40 -1.01 -8.33 -8.41
CA GLY A 40 0.38 -8.73 -8.18
C GLY A 40 0.40 -10.24 -7.98
N ARG A 41 1.23 -10.97 -8.75
CA ARG A 41 1.27 -12.44 -8.78
C ARG A 41 1.13 -12.96 -7.35
N PRO A 42 0.00 -13.59 -7.00
CA PRO A 42 -0.10 -14.22 -5.70
C PRO A 42 0.99 -15.30 -5.65
N PRO A 43 1.46 -15.71 -4.46
CA PRO A 43 2.43 -16.79 -4.36
C PRO A 43 1.92 -17.94 -5.23
N LEU A 44 2.60 -18.15 -6.35
CA LEU A 44 2.12 -18.99 -7.46
C LEU A 44 1.78 -20.39 -6.91
N MET A 45 2.54 -20.80 -5.90
CA MET A 45 2.42 -22.06 -5.20
C MET A 45 1.14 -22.18 -4.36
N HIS A 46 0.69 -21.14 -3.65
CA HIS A 46 -0.59 -21.19 -2.93
C HIS A 46 -1.80 -21.23 -3.88
N ILE A 47 -1.74 -20.55 -5.03
CA ILE A 47 -2.78 -20.68 -6.06
C ILE A 47 -2.76 -22.08 -6.66
N LEU A 48 -1.57 -22.59 -6.99
CA LEU A 48 -1.39 -23.91 -7.57
C LEU A 48 -1.89 -24.99 -6.61
N LEU A 49 -1.55 -24.89 -5.32
CA LEU A 49 -2.05 -25.77 -4.26
C LEU A 49 -3.58 -25.69 -4.14
N ARG A 50 -4.15 -24.48 -4.06
CA ARG A 50 -5.62 -24.30 -4.01
C ARG A 50 -6.30 -24.93 -5.22
N LYS A 51 -5.73 -24.76 -6.41
CA LYS A 51 -6.23 -25.38 -7.64
C LYS A 51 -6.04 -26.89 -7.67
N MET A 52 -4.95 -27.42 -7.12
CA MET A 52 -4.72 -28.87 -6.99
C MET A 52 -5.74 -29.51 -6.05
N VAL A 53 -5.97 -28.90 -4.89
CA VAL A 53 -6.98 -29.37 -3.91
C VAL A 53 -8.38 -29.35 -4.52
N GLN A 54 -8.73 -28.33 -5.30
CA GLN A 54 -10.05 -28.21 -5.94
C GLN A 54 -10.27 -29.15 -7.13
N ASN A 55 -9.21 -29.55 -7.84
CA ASN A 55 -9.34 -30.27 -9.11
C ASN A 55 -8.89 -31.74 -9.06
N LEU A 56 -8.20 -32.16 -8.00
CA LEU A 56 -7.60 -33.50 -7.90
C LEU A 56 -8.22 -34.37 -6.79
N ASP A 57 -9.31 -33.91 -6.15
CA ASP A 57 -10.03 -34.62 -5.07
C ASP A 57 -9.07 -35.25 -4.05
N LEU A 58 -8.13 -34.44 -3.56
CA LEU A 58 -7.07 -34.90 -2.67
C LEU A 58 -7.64 -35.29 -1.30
N THR A 59 -7.19 -36.42 -0.78
CA THR A 59 -7.43 -36.80 0.62
C THR A 59 -6.69 -35.87 1.59
N GLU A 60 -7.16 -35.75 2.84
CA GLU A 60 -6.52 -34.88 3.85
C GLU A 60 -5.05 -35.26 4.12
N ALA A 61 -4.70 -36.53 4.02
CA ALA A 61 -3.31 -36.99 4.13
C ALA A 61 -2.46 -36.49 2.95
N GLN A 62 -2.95 -36.63 1.71
CA GLN A 62 -2.26 -36.13 0.51
C GLN A 62 -2.10 -34.61 0.50
N LYS A 63 -3.12 -33.89 0.96
CA LYS A 63 -3.08 -32.44 1.09
C LYS A 63 -1.96 -31.99 2.05
N THR A 64 -1.87 -32.64 3.20
CA THR A 64 -0.82 -32.37 4.21
C THR A 64 0.59 -32.58 3.63
N ASP A 65 0.79 -33.67 2.88
CA ASP A 65 2.08 -33.96 2.25
C ASP A 65 2.43 -32.96 1.15
N ILE A 66 1.46 -32.57 0.32
CA ILE A 66 1.66 -31.57 -0.74
C ILE A 66 1.92 -30.18 -0.14
N GLU A 67 1.23 -29.80 0.94
CA GLU A 67 1.48 -28.55 1.67
C GLU A 67 2.92 -28.47 2.17
N LYS A 68 3.47 -29.59 2.67
CA LYS A 68 4.87 -29.67 3.12
C LYS A 68 5.84 -29.48 1.96
N ILE A 69 5.61 -30.13 0.82
CA ILE A 69 6.44 -29.99 -0.39
C ILE A 69 6.41 -28.54 -0.89
N VAL A 70 5.21 -27.94 -0.96
CA VAL A 70 5.04 -26.55 -1.36
C VAL A 70 5.77 -25.60 -0.43
N SER A 71 5.64 -25.79 0.89
CA SER A 71 6.32 -24.96 1.89
C SER A 71 7.84 -25.04 1.77
N GLN A 72 8.39 -26.23 1.51
CA GLN A 72 9.82 -26.41 1.26
C GLN A 72 10.27 -25.69 -0.02
N ALA A 73 9.50 -25.76 -1.10
CA ALA A 73 9.78 -25.05 -2.34
C ALA A 73 9.74 -23.52 -2.14
N GLU A 74 8.79 -23.01 -1.35
CA GLU A 74 8.73 -21.58 -1.01
C GLU A 74 9.99 -21.13 -0.27
N GLN A 75 10.46 -21.90 0.72
CA GLN A 75 11.70 -21.60 1.44
C GLN A 75 12.92 -21.59 0.50
N GLN A 76 13.02 -22.57 -0.41
CA GLN A 76 14.10 -22.59 -1.40
C GLN A 76 14.07 -21.37 -2.32
N ILE A 77 12.89 -20.96 -2.77
CA ILE A 77 12.72 -19.75 -3.59
C ILE A 77 13.12 -18.49 -2.82
N VAL A 78 12.74 -18.38 -1.54
CA VAL A 78 13.12 -17.25 -0.69
C VAL A 78 14.64 -17.19 -0.51
N ASN A 79 15.27 -18.31 -0.17
CA ASN A 79 16.71 -18.40 0.01
C ASN A 79 17.45 -18.06 -1.28
N PHE A 80 16.98 -18.57 -2.42
CA PHE A 80 17.53 -18.23 -3.74
C PHE A 80 17.44 -16.72 -4.00
N ARG A 81 16.27 -16.12 -3.78
CA ARG A 81 16.09 -14.67 -3.95
C ARG A 81 17.01 -13.88 -3.04
N GLN A 82 17.12 -14.23 -1.75
CA GLN A 82 17.99 -13.52 -0.82
C GLN A 82 19.47 -13.60 -1.23
N LYS A 83 19.92 -14.79 -1.65
CA LYS A 83 21.30 -15.03 -2.05
C LYS A 83 21.69 -14.22 -3.29
N TYR A 84 20.85 -14.21 -4.32
CA TYR A 84 21.19 -13.62 -5.63
C TYR A 84 20.65 -12.19 -5.82
N ARG A 85 19.79 -11.69 -4.93
CA ARG A 85 19.34 -10.30 -4.94
C ARG A 85 20.47 -9.26 -4.98
N PRO A 86 21.57 -9.35 -4.20
CA PRO A 86 22.64 -8.35 -4.29
C PRO A 86 23.31 -8.35 -5.67
N GLU A 87 23.52 -9.52 -6.27
CA GLU A 87 24.08 -9.63 -7.63
C GLU A 87 23.13 -9.02 -8.66
N PHE A 88 21.84 -9.30 -8.54
CA PHE A 88 20.82 -8.70 -9.39
C PHE A 88 20.76 -7.17 -9.24
N GLU A 89 20.75 -6.63 -8.00
CA GLU A 89 20.78 -5.18 -7.74
C GLU A 89 22.03 -4.55 -8.38
N LYS A 90 23.19 -5.21 -8.29
CA LYS A 90 24.42 -4.74 -8.93
C LYS A 90 24.31 -4.66 -10.46
N ILE A 91 23.78 -5.69 -11.12
CA ILE A 91 23.60 -5.69 -12.59
C ILE A 91 22.72 -4.50 -13.01
N ILE A 92 21.63 -4.25 -12.30
CA ILE A 92 20.74 -3.12 -12.58
C ILE A 92 21.46 -1.78 -12.37
N ASP A 93 22.22 -1.66 -11.28
CA ASP A 93 22.95 -0.44 -10.93
C ASP A 93 24.00 -0.10 -12.00
N ASP A 94 24.78 -1.09 -12.43
CA ASP A 94 25.77 -0.97 -13.50
C ASP A 94 25.12 -0.59 -14.84
N THR A 95 23.98 -1.22 -15.16
CA THR A 95 23.21 -0.91 -16.37
C THR A 95 22.72 0.54 -16.36
N VAL A 96 22.18 1.01 -15.24
CA VAL A 96 21.73 2.40 -15.10
C VAL A 96 22.89 3.37 -15.24
N ALA A 97 24.05 3.06 -14.67
CA ALA A 97 25.25 3.89 -14.81
C ALA A 97 25.69 4.02 -16.27
N GLN A 98 25.60 2.94 -17.05
CA GLN A 98 25.89 2.97 -18.49
C GLN A 98 24.86 3.80 -19.26
N ILE A 99 23.57 3.65 -18.97
CA ILE A 99 22.51 4.44 -19.61
C ILE A 99 22.74 5.94 -19.35
N LYS A 100 23.07 6.34 -18.12
CA LYS A 100 23.29 7.75 -17.75
C LYS A 100 24.38 8.44 -18.57
N LYS A 101 25.35 7.71 -19.12
CA LYS A 101 26.42 8.31 -19.96
C LYS A 101 25.87 8.91 -21.25
N ASN A 102 24.72 8.42 -21.73
CA ASN A 102 24.08 8.85 -22.97
C ASN A 102 22.90 9.82 -22.75
N LEU A 103 22.73 10.34 -21.52
CA LEU A 103 21.60 11.18 -21.15
C LEU A 103 22.03 12.60 -20.83
N THR A 104 21.13 13.55 -21.06
CA THR A 104 21.26 14.92 -20.56
C THR A 104 21.04 14.98 -19.05
N ASP A 105 21.45 16.05 -18.40
CA ASP A 105 21.32 16.17 -16.93
C ASP A 105 19.86 16.19 -16.46
N GLU A 106 18.95 16.74 -17.27
CA GLU A 106 17.51 16.68 -16.98
C GLU A 106 16.96 15.25 -17.10
N GLN A 107 17.41 14.48 -18.10
CA GLN A 107 17.02 13.09 -18.28
C GLN A 107 17.60 12.18 -17.19
N LYS A 108 18.83 12.44 -16.72
CA LYS A 108 19.42 11.72 -15.58
C LYS A 108 18.58 11.87 -14.32
N LYS A 109 18.12 13.10 -14.02
CA LYS A 109 17.23 13.35 -12.87
C LYS A 109 15.92 12.57 -12.98
N LYS A 110 15.30 12.53 -14.17
CA LYS A 110 14.08 11.73 -14.42
C LYS A 110 14.34 10.23 -14.24
N LEU A 111 15.48 9.72 -14.73
CA LEU A 111 15.87 8.33 -14.57
C LEU A 111 16.11 7.95 -13.10
N ASP A 112 16.70 8.86 -12.31
CA ASP A 112 16.90 8.65 -10.88
C ASP A 112 15.58 8.56 -10.11
N THR A 113 14.62 9.45 -10.42
CA THR A 113 13.27 9.37 -9.86
C THR A 113 12.59 8.05 -10.24
N LEU A 114 12.67 7.65 -11.52
CA LEU A 114 12.07 6.40 -12.00
C LEU A 114 12.70 5.18 -11.33
N ARG A 115 14.02 5.17 -11.14
CA ARG A 115 14.74 4.08 -10.47
C ARG A 115 14.33 3.95 -9.01
N VAL A 116 14.19 5.07 -8.29
CA VAL A 116 13.70 5.07 -6.90
C VAL A 116 12.28 4.51 -6.85
N GLU A 117 11.40 4.95 -7.74
CA GLU A 117 10.02 4.46 -7.79
C GLU A 117 9.93 2.96 -8.09
N LEU A 118 10.70 2.48 -9.07
CA LEU A 118 10.76 1.06 -9.43
C LEU A 118 11.42 0.20 -8.34
N LYS A 119 12.44 0.71 -7.65
CA LYS A 119 13.09 0.03 -6.51
C LYS A 119 12.12 -0.08 -5.33
N THR A 120 11.33 0.95 -5.08
CA THR A 120 10.26 0.93 -4.08
C THR A 120 9.16 -0.07 -4.46
N ARG A 121 8.83 -0.21 -5.75
CA ARG A 121 7.85 -1.19 -6.24
C ARG A 121 8.37 -2.63 -6.25
N GLY A 122 9.65 -2.84 -6.58
CA GLY A 122 10.28 -4.16 -6.74
C GLY A 122 10.83 -4.78 -5.44
N ARG A 123 11.10 -3.97 -4.41
CA ARG A 123 11.44 -4.45 -3.06
C ARG A 123 10.22 -4.93 -2.26
N MET A 124 9.02 -4.72 -2.80
CA MET A 124 7.76 -5.14 -2.20
C MET A 124 7.27 -6.40 -2.90
N GLY A 125 7.57 -7.57 -2.33
CA GLY A 125 6.72 -8.74 -2.53
C GLY A 125 5.28 -8.47 -2.06
N PRO A 126 4.34 -9.44 -2.18
CA PRO A 126 2.91 -9.24 -1.89
C PRO A 126 2.56 -8.81 -0.45
N ARG A 127 3.55 -8.68 0.45
CA ARG A 127 3.40 -8.15 1.82
C ARG A 127 4.00 -6.76 2.03
N GLY A 128 4.60 -6.14 1.00
CA GLY A 128 5.27 -4.84 1.13
C GLY A 128 4.47 -3.63 0.64
N MET A 129 3.46 -3.83 -0.23
CA MET A 129 2.62 -2.74 -0.71
C MET A 129 1.45 -2.50 0.24
N HIS A 130 1.69 -1.69 1.28
CA HIS A 130 0.75 -0.71 1.86
C HIS A 130 1.30 -0.05 3.13
N HIS A 131 2.61 0.18 3.25
CA HIS A 131 3.08 1.00 4.36
C HIS A 131 3.55 2.38 3.91
N GLN A 132 4.49 2.49 2.98
CA GLN A 132 5.01 3.83 2.64
C GLN A 132 4.07 4.68 1.77
N ALA A 133 3.33 4.06 0.84
CA ALA A 133 2.27 4.74 0.06
C ALA A 133 0.99 5.01 0.88
N MET A 134 0.80 4.30 2.00
CA MET A 134 -0.26 4.54 2.99
C MET A 134 0.15 5.54 4.08
N MET A 135 1.42 5.93 4.19
CA MET A 135 1.91 6.70 5.35
C MET A 135 2.55 8.05 4.99
N GLY A 136 2.92 8.27 3.73
CA GLY A 136 3.58 9.52 3.31
C GLY A 136 2.65 10.65 2.87
N ARG A 137 1.33 10.44 2.79
CA ARG A 137 0.33 11.44 2.37
C ARG A 137 -0.89 11.55 3.29
N GLU A 138 -0.86 10.88 4.43
CA GLU A 138 -2.01 10.78 5.33
C GLU A 138 -2.16 11.87 6.39
N PRO A 139 -1.12 12.54 6.95
CA PRO A 139 -1.37 13.54 8.00
C PRO A 139 -2.22 14.70 7.48
N ASP A 140 -1.92 15.24 6.29
CA ASP A 140 -2.72 16.32 5.70
C ASP A 140 -4.14 15.89 5.32
N ARG A 141 -4.34 14.63 4.88
CA ARG A 141 -5.67 14.12 4.50
C ARG A 141 -6.53 13.77 5.71
N LEU A 142 -5.95 13.10 6.70
CA LEU A 142 -6.60 12.84 7.98
C LEU A 142 -6.93 14.15 8.68
N PHE A 143 -5.99 15.11 8.70
CA PHE A 143 -6.22 16.43 9.28
C PHE A 143 -7.32 17.20 8.52
N ALA A 144 -7.35 17.14 7.18
CA ALA A 144 -8.45 17.72 6.41
C ALA A 144 -9.80 17.07 6.75
N THR A 145 -9.83 15.73 6.84
CA THR A 145 -11.04 14.97 7.21
C THR A 145 -11.49 15.31 8.63
N MET A 146 -10.55 15.43 9.57
CA MET A 146 -10.84 15.85 10.94
C MET A 146 -11.36 17.28 10.98
N LYS A 147 -10.73 18.20 10.25
CA LYS A 147 -11.16 19.60 10.17
C LYS A 147 -12.60 19.73 9.68
N GLU A 148 -12.96 18.94 8.67
CA GLU A 148 -14.31 18.91 8.09
C GLU A 148 -15.33 18.24 9.01
N ARG A 149 -15.05 17.02 9.50
CA ARG A 149 -16.03 16.24 10.28
C ARG A 149 -16.18 16.68 11.73
N LEU A 150 -15.10 17.15 12.37
CA LEU A 150 -15.12 17.61 13.75
C LEU A 150 -15.39 19.12 13.86
N ASN A 151 -15.54 19.83 12.73
CA ASN A 151 -15.67 21.29 12.68
C ASN A 151 -14.59 21.99 13.53
N LEU A 152 -13.31 21.60 13.34
CA LEU A 152 -12.21 22.08 14.17
C LEU A 152 -12.07 23.61 14.04
N THR A 153 -11.92 24.29 15.19
CA THR A 153 -11.57 25.71 15.19
C THR A 153 -10.14 25.92 14.67
N LYS A 154 -9.83 27.15 14.26
CA LYS A 154 -8.47 27.50 13.81
C LYS A 154 -7.42 27.21 14.91
N GLU A 155 -7.74 27.56 16.15
CA GLU A 155 -6.85 27.32 17.30
C GLU A 155 -6.70 25.84 17.64
N GLN A 156 -7.78 25.04 17.54
CA GLN A 156 -7.70 23.58 17.70
C GLN A 156 -6.82 22.96 16.61
N GLY A 157 -7.01 23.39 15.36
CA GLY A 157 -6.21 22.92 14.23
C GLY A 157 -4.71 23.19 14.39
N GLU A 158 -4.34 24.38 14.86
CA GLU A 158 -2.93 24.74 15.13
C GLU A 158 -2.29 23.89 16.24
N LYS A 159 -3.07 23.49 17.26
CA LYS A 159 -2.62 22.61 18.35
C LYS A 159 -2.56 21.13 17.96
N ILE A 160 -3.45 20.68 17.08
CA ILE A 160 -3.55 19.27 16.65
C ILE A 160 -2.44 18.89 15.65
N ARG A 161 -2.06 19.82 14.77
CA ARG A 161 -1.04 19.57 13.75
C ARG A 161 0.28 19.02 14.29
N PRO A 162 0.94 19.62 15.31
CA PRO A 162 2.18 19.08 15.86
C PRO A 162 1.99 17.70 16.52
N ILE A 163 0.81 17.41 17.08
CA ILE A 163 0.50 16.08 17.65
C ILE A 163 0.48 15.02 16.53
N MET A 164 -0.13 15.34 15.40
CA MET A 164 -0.22 14.45 14.24
C MET A 164 1.14 14.22 13.57
N ASP A 165 1.94 15.27 13.43
CA ASP A 165 3.29 15.20 12.87
C ASP A 165 4.17 14.29 13.74
N ALA A 166 4.18 14.53 15.06
CA ALA A 166 4.92 13.69 16.02
C ALA A 166 4.44 12.23 16.02
N THR A 167 3.12 12.00 15.90
CA THR A 167 2.55 10.65 15.80
C THR A 167 3.05 9.93 14.55
N THR A 168 3.10 10.64 13.41
CA THR A 168 3.56 10.08 12.14
C THR A 168 5.03 9.67 12.21
N GLU A 169 5.88 10.49 12.84
CA GLU A 169 7.29 10.20 13.06
C GLU A 169 7.49 8.96 13.96
N LYS A 170 6.81 8.92 15.12
CA LYS A 170 6.84 7.77 16.03
C LYS A 170 6.40 6.48 15.32
N LYS A 171 5.34 6.56 14.52
CA LYS A 171 4.84 5.41 13.75
C LYS A 171 5.90 4.90 12.78
N GLN A 172 6.58 5.79 12.03
CA GLN A 172 7.67 5.41 11.15
C GLN A 172 8.83 4.71 11.87
N ILE A 173 9.17 5.14 13.09
CA ILE A 173 10.22 4.51 13.90
C ILE A 173 9.82 3.09 14.29
N ILE A 174 8.59 2.89 14.79
CA ILE A 174 8.05 1.57 15.14
C ILE A 174 8.11 0.62 13.94
N LEU A 175 7.73 1.11 12.76
CA LEU A 175 7.73 0.29 11.54
C LEU A 175 9.11 -0.07 11.04
N LYS A 176 10.06 0.87 11.13
CA LYS A 176 11.47 0.57 10.80
C LYS A 176 12.05 -0.45 11.77
N LYS A 177 11.72 -0.34 13.06
CA LYS A 177 12.17 -1.26 14.12
C LYS A 177 11.68 -2.68 13.89
N HIS A 178 10.44 -2.85 13.42
CA HIS A 178 9.80 -4.17 13.27
C HIS A 178 9.78 -4.73 11.83
N GLY A 179 10.13 -3.94 10.82
CA GLY A 179 9.95 -4.27 9.40
C GLY A 179 10.89 -5.32 8.79
N GLU A 180 11.89 -5.81 9.54
CA GLU A 180 12.90 -6.74 9.03
C GLU A 180 12.72 -8.21 9.46
N GLN A 181 11.84 -8.51 10.41
CA GLN A 181 11.74 -9.84 11.02
C GLN A 181 10.32 -10.42 10.95
N GLU A 182 10.25 -11.74 10.71
CA GLU A 182 9.07 -12.55 10.39
C GLU A 182 7.90 -12.45 11.38
N ARG A 183 6.74 -12.96 10.92
CA ARG A 183 5.40 -13.15 11.56
C ARG A 183 5.22 -12.86 13.06
N GLU A 184 6.16 -13.20 13.94
CA GLU A 184 6.08 -12.94 15.38
C GLU A 184 6.16 -11.43 15.71
N ASN A 185 6.95 -10.66 14.95
CA ASN A 185 7.00 -9.21 15.08
C ASN A 185 5.71 -8.51 14.65
N MET A 186 4.80 -9.19 13.94
CA MET A 186 3.52 -8.58 13.57
C MET A 186 2.60 -8.35 14.78
N ARG A 187 2.66 -9.22 15.79
CA ARG A 187 1.91 -9.03 17.05
C ARG A 187 2.50 -7.87 17.86
N ILE A 188 3.82 -7.82 17.97
CA ILE A 188 4.53 -6.75 18.69
C ILE A 188 4.31 -5.41 17.99
N LEU A 189 4.39 -5.39 16.66
CA LEU A 189 4.05 -4.22 15.84
C LEU A 189 2.62 -3.75 16.10
N GLY A 190 1.65 -4.67 16.13
CA GLY A 190 0.25 -4.34 16.44
C GLY A 190 0.11 -3.69 17.82
N ASN A 191 0.75 -4.25 18.84
CA ASN A 191 0.72 -3.70 20.20
C ASN A 191 1.36 -2.30 20.29
N ASP A 192 2.53 -2.11 19.66
CA ASP A 192 3.24 -0.83 19.65
C ASP A 192 2.43 0.25 18.91
N LEU A 193 1.79 -0.11 17.78
CA LEU A 193 0.91 0.79 17.05
C LEU A 193 -0.34 1.15 17.87
N GLN A 194 -0.96 0.18 18.54
CA GLN A 194 -2.11 0.42 19.39
C GLN A 194 -1.76 1.31 20.60
N ALA A 195 -0.57 1.13 21.19
CA ALA A 195 -0.09 1.98 22.27
C ALA A 195 0.15 3.42 21.80
N LEU A 196 0.69 3.59 20.59
CA LEU A 196 0.85 4.90 19.97
C LEU A 196 -0.50 5.57 19.72
N ASP A 197 -1.49 4.85 19.18
CA ASP A 197 -2.82 5.40 18.91
C ASP A 197 -3.51 5.88 20.21
N LYS A 198 -3.38 5.12 21.31
CA LYS A 198 -3.88 5.53 22.64
C LYS A 198 -3.17 6.77 23.18
N ASP A 199 -1.85 6.89 23.00
CA ASP A 199 -1.06 8.06 23.37
C ASP A 199 -1.56 9.30 22.60
N THR A 200 -1.72 9.17 21.29
CA THR A 200 -2.23 10.23 20.41
C THR A 200 -3.64 10.65 20.81
N GLU A 201 -4.54 9.72 21.08
CA GLU A 201 -5.91 10.03 21.50
C GLU A 201 -5.94 10.80 22.82
N LYS A 202 -5.12 10.41 23.80
CA LYS A 202 -4.99 11.13 25.08
C LYS A 202 -4.50 12.57 24.87
N HIS A 203 -3.55 12.78 23.97
CA HIS A 203 -3.08 14.12 23.61
C HIS A 203 -4.17 14.93 22.89
N LEU A 204 -4.94 14.31 22.00
CA LEU A 204 -6.04 14.96 21.30
C LEU A 204 -7.20 15.31 22.23
N GLY A 205 -7.50 14.49 23.24
CA GLY A 205 -8.53 14.77 24.25
C GLY A 205 -8.26 16.02 25.10
N SER A 206 -7.04 16.54 25.12
CA SER A 206 -6.72 17.83 25.74
C SER A 206 -7.10 19.05 24.89
N VAL A 207 -7.44 18.83 23.61
CA VAL A 207 -7.75 19.88 22.62
C VAL A 207 -9.16 19.72 22.04
N LEU A 208 -9.64 18.49 21.90
CA LEU A 208 -10.96 18.13 21.38
C LEU A 208 -11.99 18.02 22.51
N THR A 209 -13.25 18.32 22.21
CA THR A 209 -14.37 18.00 23.11
C THR A 209 -14.66 16.50 23.11
N GLU A 210 -15.40 16.00 24.10
CA GLU A 210 -15.80 14.58 24.14
C GLU A 210 -16.58 14.14 22.89
N GLU A 211 -17.43 15.01 22.34
CA GLU A 211 -18.17 14.75 21.11
C GLU A 211 -17.25 14.67 19.89
N GLN A 212 -16.29 15.60 19.79
CA GLN A 212 -15.28 15.59 18.73
C GLN A 212 -14.36 14.37 18.83
N LEU A 213 -14.05 13.92 20.04
CA LEU A 213 -13.23 12.74 20.27
C LEU A 213 -13.96 11.45 19.85
N LYS A 214 -15.26 11.33 20.14
CA LYS A 214 -16.08 10.20 19.67
C LYS A 214 -16.14 10.15 18.13
N GLU A 215 -16.31 11.30 17.48
CA GLU A 215 -16.30 11.35 16.01
C GLU A 215 -14.91 11.03 15.43
N TYR A 216 -13.83 11.45 16.10
CA TYR A 216 -12.46 11.05 15.73
C TYR A 216 -12.26 9.54 15.79
N GLN A 217 -12.70 8.88 16.87
CA GLN A 217 -12.65 7.42 17.00
C GLN A 217 -13.41 6.72 15.87
N LYS A 218 -14.57 7.27 15.49
CA LYS A 218 -15.36 6.76 14.36
C LYS A 218 -14.62 6.89 13.02
N ILE A 219 -13.99 8.03 12.76
CA ILE A 219 -13.15 8.26 11.56
C ILE A 219 -12.01 7.23 11.48
N TYR A 220 -11.43 6.87 12.62
CA TYR A 220 -10.39 5.84 12.70
C TYR A 220 -10.95 4.43 12.50
N GLY A 221 -12.07 4.10 13.14
CA GLY A 221 -12.74 2.80 13.02
C GLY A 221 -13.18 2.49 11.59
N GLU A 222 -13.82 3.44 10.90
CA GLU A 222 -14.23 3.31 9.49
C GLU A 222 -13.03 3.03 8.56
N ARG A 223 -11.86 3.59 8.90
CA ARG A 223 -10.63 3.40 8.13
C ARG A 223 -10.00 2.02 8.35
N CYS A 224 -10.20 1.45 9.54
CA CYS A 224 -9.82 0.07 9.85
C CYS A 224 -10.77 -0.96 9.22
N GLU A 225 -12.08 -0.70 9.19
CA GLU A 225 -13.10 -1.61 8.62
C GLU A 225 -13.10 -1.67 7.09
N GLY A 226 -12.60 -0.63 6.40
CA GLY A 226 -12.38 -0.66 4.95
C GLY A 226 -11.31 -1.67 4.49
N MET A 227 -10.61 -2.32 5.42
CA MET A 227 -9.70 -3.44 5.16
C MET A 227 -10.44 -4.76 5.37
N ASN A 228 -10.43 -5.63 4.35
CA ASN A 228 -11.11 -6.93 4.31
C ASN A 228 -11.13 -7.67 5.69
N PRO A 229 -12.31 -7.98 6.26
CA PRO A 229 -12.46 -8.59 7.59
C PRO A 229 -11.72 -9.92 7.77
N GLU A 230 -11.45 -10.66 6.69
CA GLU A 230 -10.76 -11.95 6.75
C GLU A 230 -9.29 -11.86 7.23
N MET A 231 -8.66 -10.68 7.28
CA MET A 231 -7.28 -10.53 7.78
C MET A 231 -7.18 -10.30 9.30
N TYR A 232 -8.27 -9.97 9.99
CA TYR A 232 -8.28 -9.67 11.43
C TYR A 232 -9.39 -10.45 12.15
N HIS A 233 -9.41 -11.78 11.97
CA HIS A 233 -10.03 -12.61 13.00
C HIS A 233 -9.13 -12.65 14.23
N HIS A 234 -9.20 -11.60 15.05
CA HIS A 234 -9.26 -11.68 16.51
C HIS A 234 -9.53 -10.29 17.11
N HIS A 235 -10.60 -10.24 17.90
CA HIS A 235 -11.11 -9.15 18.75
C HIS A 235 -12.04 -8.13 18.09
N ALA A 236 -13.34 -8.34 18.30
CA ALA A 236 -14.28 -7.23 18.44
C ALA A 236 -13.72 -6.23 19.48
N PRO A 237 -13.96 -4.92 19.32
CA PRO A 237 -13.64 -3.96 20.38
C PRO A 237 -14.31 -4.43 21.67
N PRO A 238 -13.62 -4.47 22.82
CA PRO A 238 -14.33 -4.67 24.08
C PRO A 238 -15.36 -3.55 24.20
N GLU A 239 -16.64 -3.93 24.35
CA GLU A 239 -17.69 -3.00 24.73
C GLU A 239 -17.19 -2.25 25.97
N PHE A 240 -17.07 -0.93 25.84
CA PHE A 240 -16.60 -0.08 26.92
C PHE A 240 -17.75 0.00 27.93
N GLU A 241 -17.75 -0.89 28.92
CA GLU A 241 -18.59 -0.69 30.10
C GLU A 241 -18.20 0.66 30.72
N PRO A 242 -19.15 1.60 30.90
CA PRO A 242 -18.85 2.84 31.59
C PRO A 242 -18.40 2.47 33.00
N GLY A 243 -17.13 2.79 33.31
CA GLY A 243 -16.56 2.56 34.64
C GLY A 243 -17.44 3.18 35.72
N PRO A 244 -17.51 2.57 36.92
CA PRO A 244 -18.41 3.02 37.97
C PRO A 244 -18.16 4.49 38.30
N PRO A 245 -19.22 5.29 38.52
CA PRO A 245 -19.09 6.70 38.84
C PRO A 245 -18.22 6.88 40.09
N PRO A 246 -17.42 7.95 40.16
CA PRO A 246 -16.59 8.21 41.33
C PRO A 246 -17.47 8.30 42.57
N MET A 247 -17.15 7.50 43.59
CA MET A 247 -17.87 7.54 44.86
C MET A 247 -17.68 8.91 45.55
N PRO A 248 -18.70 9.39 46.27
CA PRO A 248 -18.72 10.70 46.92
C PRO A 248 -17.69 10.84 48.04
#